data_AF-A0A945A856-F1
#
_entry.id   AF-A0A945A856-F1
#
_cell.length_a   1.000
_cell.length_b   1.000
_cell.length_c   1.000
_cell.angle_alpha   90.00
_cell.angle_beta   90.00
_cell.angle_gamma   90.00
#
_symmetry.space_group_name_H-M   'P 1'
#
loop_
_entity.id
_entity.type
_entity.pdbx_description
1 polymer ?
#
loop_
_entity_poly.entity_id
_entity_poly.type
_entity_poly.pdbx_seq_one_letter_code
_entity_poly.pdbx_strand_id
1 'polypeptide(L)'
;MLELFISAMMLGFLFNAAPGAIFTESLRRGLQGGFKSALYVQFGSLVGDLTWAILGLGGAAVLFEITAVKIPMAIFGGLLLAWLAFNSFI
;
A
#
# COMPACT_ATOMS: atom_id res chain seq x y z
N MET A 1 5.63 -17.79 -6.55
CA MET A 1 6.21 -16.50 -7.00
C MET A 1 5.45 -15.92 -8.18
N LEU A 2 5.26 -16.66 -9.29
CA LEU A 2 4.45 -16.19 -10.41
C LEU A 2 3.00 -15.87 -10.01
N GLU A 3 2.37 -16.73 -9.20
CA GLU A 3 1.01 -16.49 -8.67
C GLU A 3 0.90 -15.20 -7.85
N LEU A 4 1.87 -14.94 -6.95
CA LEU A 4 1.90 -13.73 -6.15
C LEU A 4 2.02 -12.48 -7.05
N PHE A 5 2.88 -12.55 -8.06
CA PHE A 5 3.04 -11.47 -9.04
C PHE A 5 1.75 -11.21 -9.82
N ILE A 6 1.11 -12.27 -10.34
CA ILE A 6 -0.15 -12.16 -11.07
C ILE A 6 -1.24 -11.58 -10.16
N SER A 7 -1.37 -12.08 -8.94
CA SER A 7 -2.33 -11.56 -7.96
C SER A 7 -2.10 -10.08 -7.67
N ALA A 8 -0.85 -9.66 -7.44
CA ALA A 8 -0.51 -8.27 -7.20
C ALA A 8 -0.82 -7.38 -8.44
N MET A 9 -0.51 -7.86 -9.64
CA MET A 9 -0.82 -7.16 -10.89
C MET A 9 -2.33 -7.00 -11.08
N MET A 10 -3.10 -8.06 -10.89
CA MET A 10 -4.56 -8.03 -10.99
C MET A 10 -5.19 -7.08 -9.97
N LEU A 11 -4.67 -7.06 -8.74
CA LEU A 11 -5.12 -6.15 -7.70
C LEU A 11 -4.80 -4.69 -8.07
N GLY A 12 -3.63 -4.43 -8.65
CA GLY A 12 -3.27 -3.11 -9.20
C GLY A 12 -4.20 -2.64 -10.33
N PHE A 13 -4.62 -3.55 -11.22
CA PHE A 13 -5.62 -3.23 -12.25
C PHE A 13 -6.99 -2.95 -11.64
N LEU A 14 -7.45 -3.76 -10.68
CA LEU A 14 -8.71 -3.52 -9.99
C LEU A 14 -8.73 -2.17 -9.28
N PHE A 15 -7.63 -1.82 -8.61
CA PHE A 15 -7.48 -0.55 -7.91
C PHE A 15 -7.55 0.65 -8.85
N ASN A 16 -6.95 0.55 -10.04
CA ASN A 16 -7.02 1.60 -11.07
C ASN A 16 -8.35 1.64 -11.83
N ALA A 17 -9.10 0.54 -11.87
CA ALA A 17 -10.41 0.49 -12.51
C ALA A 17 -11.51 1.09 -11.63
N ALA A 18 -11.30 1.17 -10.30
CA ALA A 18 -12.25 1.76 -9.39
C ALA A 18 -12.40 3.28 -9.68
N PRO A 19 -13.64 3.80 -9.78
CA PRO A 19 -13.85 5.23 -10.00
C PRO A 19 -13.37 6.01 -8.77
N GLY A 20 -12.41 6.91 -8.99
CA GLY A 20 -11.81 7.74 -7.94
C GLY A 20 -11.09 8.96 -8.53
N ALA A 21 -10.54 9.82 -7.67
CA ALA A 21 -9.96 11.10 -8.08
C ALA A 21 -8.87 10.97 -9.14
N ILE A 22 -7.94 10.02 -8.97
CA ILE A 22 -6.85 9.76 -9.92
C ILE A 22 -7.41 9.23 -11.25
N PHE A 23 -8.37 8.30 -11.21
CA PHE A 23 -9.02 7.78 -12.42
C PHE A 23 -9.73 8.88 -13.21
N THR A 24 -10.53 9.71 -12.54
CA THR A 24 -11.25 10.83 -13.17
C THR A 24 -10.28 11.83 -13.80
N GLU A 25 -9.18 12.14 -13.11
CA GLU A 25 -8.17 13.09 -13.60
C GLU A 25 -7.36 12.50 -14.77
N SER A 26 -6.98 11.22 -14.70
CA SER A 26 -6.33 10.50 -15.80
C SER A 26 -7.23 10.41 -17.03
N LEU A 27 -8.54 10.19 -16.86
CA LEU A 27 -9.50 10.22 -17.95
C LEU A 27 -9.62 11.63 -18.55
N ARG A 28 -9.77 12.67 -17.70
CA ARG A 28 -9.88 14.07 -18.14
C ARG A 28 -8.65 14.49 -18.94
N ARG A 29 -7.45 14.27 -18.41
CA ARG A 29 -6.19 14.61 -19.11
C ARG A 29 -5.92 13.70 -20.31
N GLY A 30 -6.36 12.45 -20.26
CA GLY A 30 -6.29 11.51 -21.38
C GLY A 30 -7.15 11.94 -22.57
N LEU A 31 -8.39 12.37 -22.32
CA LEU A 31 -9.30 12.88 -23.35
C LEU A 31 -8.81 14.20 -23.96
N GLN A 32 -8.13 15.05 -23.18
CA GLN A 32 -7.63 16.35 -23.65
C GLN A 32 -6.24 16.28 -24.31
N GLY A 33 -5.35 15.42 -23.82
CA GLY A 33 -3.92 15.41 -24.17
C GLY A 33 -3.35 14.03 -24.49
N GLY A 34 -4.22 13.04 -24.72
CA GLY A 34 -3.85 11.68 -25.11
C GLY A 34 -3.16 10.86 -24.01
N PHE A 35 -2.63 9.70 -24.41
CA PHE A 35 -2.05 8.71 -23.50
C PHE A 35 -0.92 9.27 -22.62
N LYS A 36 0.00 10.07 -23.18
CA LYS A 36 1.12 10.64 -22.42
C LYS A 36 0.61 11.47 -21.23
N SER A 37 -0.42 12.29 -21.45
CA SER A 37 -0.99 13.15 -20.42
C SER A 37 -1.65 12.36 -19.29
N ALA A 38 -2.33 11.25 -19.61
CA ALA A 38 -2.86 10.33 -18.60
C ALA A 38 -1.73 9.59 -17.85
N LEU A 39 -0.69 9.14 -18.56
CA LEU A 39 0.45 8.43 -17.97
C LEU A 39 1.21 9.31 -16.95
N TYR A 40 1.35 10.61 -17.20
CA TYR A 40 1.94 11.53 -16.21
C TYR A 40 1.13 11.63 -14.91
N VAL A 41 -0.20 11.55 -14.97
CA VAL A 41 -1.06 11.54 -13.78
C VAL A 41 -0.85 10.26 -12.97
N GLN A 42 -0.83 9.12 -13.65
CA GLN A 42 -0.57 7.82 -13.00
C GLN A 42 0.81 7.77 -12.37
N PHE A 43 1.84 8.28 -13.07
CA PHE A 43 3.18 8.35 -12.51
C PHE A 43 3.23 9.25 -11.27
N GLY A 44 2.58 10.42 -11.32
CA GLY A 44 2.44 11.31 -10.16
C GLY A 44 1.73 10.62 -8.98
N SER A 45 0.70 9.83 -9.24
CA SER A 45 0.01 9.03 -8.22
C SER A 45 0.96 8.04 -7.55
N LEU A 46 1.72 7.27 -8.33
CA LEU A 46 2.67 6.29 -7.79
C LEU A 46 3.78 6.95 -6.94
N VAL A 47 4.25 8.13 -7.35
CA VAL A 47 5.20 8.91 -6.56
C VAL A 47 4.55 9.37 -5.24
N GLY A 48 3.28 9.77 -5.29
CA GLY A 48 2.49 10.08 -4.10
C GLY A 48 2.36 8.89 -3.15
N ASP A 49 1.99 7.72 -3.67
CA ASP A 49 1.87 6.48 -2.91
C ASP A 49 3.20 6.08 -2.25
N LEU A 50 4.30 6.17 -3.00
CA LEU A 50 5.64 5.91 -2.47
C LEU A 50 6.01 6.89 -1.36
N THR A 51 5.74 8.18 -1.58
CA THR A 51 6.01 9.23 -0.57
C THR A 51 5.21 8.98 0.70
N TRP A 52 3.92 8.68 0.55
CA TRP A 52 3.05 8.31 1.66
C TRP A 52 3.58 7.07 2.39
N ALA A 53 4.01 6.03 1.68
CA ALA A 53 4.53 4.81 2.28
C ALA A 53 5.83 5.08 3.06
N ILE A 54 6.76 5.86 2.49
CA ILE A 54 8.02 6.23 3.17
C ILE A 54 7.73 7.01 4.45
N LEU A 55 6.86 8.03 4.38
CA LEU A 55 6.55 8.87 5.53
C LEU A 55 5.72 8.12 6.58
N GLY A 56 4.72 7.35 6.15
CA GLY A 56 3.83 6.59 7.03
C GLY A 56 4.55 5.45 7.72
N LEU A 57 5.23 4.58 6.96
CA LEU A 57 5.95 3.44 7.52
C LEU A 57 7.22 3.88 8.27
N GLY A 58 7.97 4.84 7.71
CA GLY A 58 9.14 5.41 8.38
C GLY A 58 8.76 6.14 9.68
N GLY A 59 7.68 6.93 9.65
CA GLY A 59 7.13 7.57 10.85
C GLY A 59 6.65 6.55 11.88
N ALA A 60 5.96 5.49 11.45
CA ALA A 60 5.56 4.40 12.33
C ALA A 60 6.78 3.72 12.98
N ALA A 61 7.85 3.48 12.23
CA ALA A 61 9.09 2.92 12.77
C ALA A 61 9.68 3.79 13.88
N VAL A 62 9.68 5.12 13.72
CA VAL A 62 10.13 6.06 14.76
C VAL A 62 9.22 5.99 16.00
N LEU A 63 7.89 5.91 15.82
CA LEU A 63 6.95 5.78 16.94
C LEU A 63 7.17 4.48 17.73
N PHE A 64 7.56 3.39 17.07
CA PHE A 64 7.87 2.12 17.72
C PHE A 64 9.14 2.17 18.60
N GLU A 65 9.96 3.22 18.55
CA GLU A 65 11.06 3.39 19.51
C GLU A 65 10.61 4.00 20.83
N ILE A 66 9.42 4.60 20.89
CA ILE A 66 8.87 5.14 22.12
C ILE A 66 8.44 3.97 23.00
N THR A 67 9.02 3.84 24.20
CA THR A 67 8.77 2.71 25.12
C THR A 67 7.29 2.47 25.39
N ALA A 68 6.50 3.54 25.53
CA ALA A 68 5.06 3.48 25.75
C ALA A 68 4.27 2.85 24.59
N VAL A 69 4.79 2.91 23.36
CA VAL A 69 4.20 2.27 22.17
C VAL A 69 4.84 0.90 21.93
N LYS A 70 6.16 0.81 22.07
CA LYS A 70 6.97 -0.39 21.83
C LYS A 70 6.52 -1.58 22.66
N ILE A 71 6.35 -1.39 23.98
CA ILE A 71 6.03 -2.48 24.90
C ILE A 71 4.66 -3.09 24.60
N PRO A 72 3.56 -2.33 24.54
CA PRO A 72 2.25 -2.88 24.18
C PRO A 72 2.26 -3.62 22.83
N MET A 73 2.95 -3.06 21.83
CA MET A 73 3.02 -3.63 20.49
C MET A 73 3.84 -4.92 20.45
N ALA A 74 4.94 -4.99 21.22
CA ALA A 74 5.72 -6.21 21.37
C ALA A 74 4.92 -7.33 22.05
N ILE A 75 4.14 -6.99 23.09
CA ILE A 75 3.26 -7.96 23.76
C ILE A 75 2.21 -8.47 22.77
N PHE A 76 1.52 -7.58 22.06
CA PHE A 76 0.49 -7.95 21.11
C PHE A 76 1.04 -8.82 19.97
N GLY A 77 2.17 -8.43 19.38
CA GLY A 77 2.85 -9.20 18.35
C GLY A 77 3.32 -10.57 18.85
N GLY A 78 3.88 -10.64 20.06
CA GLY A 78 4.30 -11.90 20.68
C GLY A 78 3.13 -12.86 20.91
N LEU A 79 2.00 -12.35 21.42
CA LEU A 79 0.78 -13.14 21.60
C LEU A 79 0.22 -13.64 20.27
N LEU A 80 0.21 -12.80 19.23
CA LEU A 80 -0.22 -13.20 17.88
C LEU A 80 0.68 -14.31 17.31
N LEU A 81 2.00 -14.18 17.44
CA LEU A 81 2.93 -15.20 16.98
C LEU A 81 2.77 -16.51 17.75
N ALA A 82 2.56 -16.46 19.06
CA ALA A 82 2.26 -17.65 19.86
C ALA A 82 0.96 -18.31 19.38
N TRP A 83 -0.09 -17.52 19.15
CA TRP A 83 -1.37 -18.02 18.63
C TRP A 83 -1.22 -18.68 17.24
N LEU A 84 -0.51 -18.02 16.32
CA LEU A 84 -0.22 -18.58 14.99
C LEU A 84 0.56 -19.89 15.08
N ALA A 85 1.56 -19.95 15.97
CA ALA A 85 2.32 -21.16 16.21
C ALA A 85 1.41 -22.30 16.70
N PHE A 86 0.56 -22.06 17.70
CA PHE A 86 -0.41 -23.08 18.15
C PHE A 86 -1.38 -23.51 17.06
N ASN A 87 -1.88 -22.56 16.26
CA ASN A 87 -2.79 -22.87 15.15
C ASN A 87 -2.10 -23.73 14.07
N SER A 88 -0.79 -23.58 13.87
CA SER A 88 -0.04 -24.38 12.89
C SER A 88 0.10 -25.87 13.25
N PHE A 89 -0.12 -26.25 14.52
CA PHE A 89 -0.06 -27.64 14.99
C PHE A 89 -1.41 -28.35 15.02
N ILE A 90 -2.51 -27.64 14.78
CA ILE A 90 -3.90 -28.16 14.77
C ILE A 90 -4.35 -28.29 13.31
#